data_AF-A0A2S5KW89-F1
#
_entry.id   AF-A0A2S5KW89-F1
#
_cell.length_a   1.000
_cell.length_b   1.000
_cell.length_c   1.000
_cell.angle_alpha   90.00
_cell.angle_beta   90.00
_cell.angle_gamma   90.00
#
_symmetry.space_group_name_H-M   'P 1'
#
loop_
_entity.id
_entity.type
_entity.pdbx_description
1 polymer ?
#
loop_
_entity_poly.entity_id
_entity_poly.type
_entity_poly.pdbx_seq_one_letter_code
_entity_poly.pdbx_strand_id
1 'polypeptide(L)'
;GREASADTAMLAVLRAVVGQRGGWLAALNPHWHYLSQGVPDEQADEQTWWQDGNQEQRLQWLQLQRRRQPEQARAQLQAGLARMGARERSALVSTLAVNLGADDEALLQSLLRDRSKEVRQVALGLLCALPDSQLVQRAQQRMAALLYQERALLRQHWHIRAPEHCPADWQQDGIEALRPAAEGLGEKAWWLCQLAAQLPLRWWQLQLDMSPQQLIEWAQAGDWQQALLRAWYQAAVREQDADWAAAWLRLPERIGSVWWPDRTPLAALLPLAEQGEYWLDQLAAGSASRTTGEALARLNQHYLRPAGATSLAGSTELVSEAFVRRLFLLLREAVSEPMNKWDYRLRTAVLDTLVLVPHSLLPLALQGWPDDDPQSAYFQDTFIRMQQIARLRLNLAQLC
;
A
#
# COMPACT_ATOMS: atom_id res chain seq x y z
N GLY A 1 22.11 1.22 1.19
CA GLY A 1 21.09 0.19 0.91
C GLY A 1 19.72 0.79 0.68
N ARG A 2 19.11 1.40 1.70
CA ARG A 2 17.79 2.06 1.61
C ARG A 2 17.82 3.49 1.03
N GLU A 3 18.90 4.24 1.24
CA GLU A 3 19.05 5.63 0.74
C GLU A 3 19.07 5.70 -0.80
N ALA A 4 19.80 4.81 -1.47
CA ALA A 4 19.86 4.76 -2.95
C ALA A 4 18.49 4.46 -3.61
N SER A 5 17.60 3.74 -2.91
CA SER A 5 16.24 3.46 -3.39
C SER A 5 15.31 4.67 -3.25
N ALA A 6 15.51 5.49 -2.21
CA ALA A 6 14.74 6.71 -1.99
C ALA A 6 15.12 7.79 -3.02
N ASP A 7 16.41 7.90 -3.34
CA ASP A 7 16.90 8.80 -4.40
C ASP A 7 16.32 8.45 -5.77
N THR A 8 16.21 7.16 -6.09
CA THR A 8 15.67 6.70 -7.39
C THR A 8 14.17 6.99 -7.52
N ALA A 9 13.40 6.79 -6.45
CA ALA A 9 11.97 7.09 -6.42
C ALA A 9 11.70 8.61 -6.50
N MET A 10 12.48 9.41 -5.77
CA MET A 10 12.41 10.88 -5.84
C MET A 10 12.76 11.38 -7.25
N LEU A 11 13.78 10.79 -7.90
CA LEU A 11 14.16 11.12 -9.27
C LEU A 11 13.02 10.91 -10.27
N ALA A 12 12.31 9.78 -10.15
CA ALA A 12 11.19 9.44 -11.03
C ALA A 12 10.04 10.45 -10.89
N VAL A 13 9.75 10.88 -9.65
CA VAL A 13 8.75 11.91 -9.36
C VAL A 13 9.16 13.26 -9.92
N LEU A 14 10.41 13.69 -9.69
CA LEU A 14 10.92 14.94 -10.21
C LEU A 14 10.84 14.96 -11.74
N ARG A 15 11.24 13.90 -12.43
CA ARG A 15 11.14 13.80 -13.89
C ARG A 15 9.70 13.91 -14.40
N ALA A 16 8.74 13.30 -13.70
CA ALA A 16 7.33 13.37 -14.07
C ALA A 16 6.73 14.79 -13.93
N VAL A 17 7.26 15.62 -13.02
CA VAL A 17 6.76 16.99 -12.76
C VAL A 17 7.46 18.05 -13.61
N VAL A 18 8.76 17.84 -13.87
CA VAL A 18 9.64 18.83 -14.52
C VAL A 18 9.24 19.08 -15.99
N GLY A 19 8.66 18.08 -16.68
CA GLY A 19 8.15 18.22 -18.05
C GLY A 19 9.21 18.70 -19.06
N GLN A 20 8.80 19.04 -20.30
CA GLN A 20 9.75 19.47 -21.34
C GLN A 20 10.53 20.75 -20.96
N ARG A 21 9.87 21.74 -20.33
CA ARG A 21 10.51 23.02 -19.95
C ARG A 21 11.55 22.84 -18.84
N GLY A 22 11.24 22.01 -17.85
CA GLY A 22 12.20 21.72 -16.79
C GLY A 22 13.33 20.81 -17.28
N GLY A 23 13.08 19.91 -18.24
CA GLY A 23 14.12 19.13 -18.93
C GLY A 23 15.08 20.03 -19.71
N TRP A 24 14.55 21.04 -20.39
CA TRP A 24 15.34 22.09 -21.06
C TRP A 24 16.17 22.91 -20.05
N LEU A 25 15.58 23.34 -18.93
CA LEU A 25 16.32 24.04 -17.86
C LEU A 25 17.40 23.16 -17.23
N ALA A 26 17.14 21.87 -17.03
CA ALA A 26 18.10 20.91 -16.49
C ALA A 26 19.29 20.67 -17.44
N ALA A 27 19.09 20.80 -18.76
CA ALA A 27 20.18 20.72 -19.74
C ALA A 27 21.13 21.92 -19.68
N LEU A 28 20.69 23.08 -19.17
CA LEU A 28 21.49 24.31 -19.05
C LEU A 28 22.36 24.35 -17.78
N ASN A 29 22.13 23.47 -16.80
CA ASN A 29 22.89 23.42 -15.55
C ASN A 29 23.52 22.03 -15.33
N PRO A 30 24.87 21.91 -15.32
CA PRO A 30 25.56 20.62 -15.15
C PRO A 30 25.16 19.85 -13.89
N HIS A 31 24.78 20.55 -12.81
CA HIS A 31 24.36 19.93 -11.56
C HIS A 31 22.98 19.28 -11.62
N TRP A 32 22.16 19.59 -12.64
CA TRP A 32 20.79 19.11 -12.80
C TRP A 32 20.63 18.13 -13.96
N HIS A 33 21.73 17.78 -14.63
CA HIS A 33 21.72 16.97 -15.84
C HIS A 33 21.05 15.59 -15.66
N TYR A 34 21.06 15.04 -14.44
CA TYR A 34 20.36 13.80 -14.09
C TYR A 34 18.83 13.87 -14.28
N LEU A 35 18.23 15.06 -14.30
CA LEU A 35 16.80 15.27 -14.58
C LEU A 35 16.48 15.20 -16.08
N SER A 36 17.46 15.42 -16.95
CA SER A 36 17.29 15.37 -18.41
C SER A 36 17.38 13.95 -18.98
N GLN A 37 18.06 13.04 -18.28
CA GLN A 37 18.18 11.64 -18.69
C GLN A 37 16.88 10.90 -18.38
N GLY A 38 16.16 10.40 -19.39
CA GLY A 38 14.92 9.63 -19.18
C GLY A 38 13.62 10.43 -19.21
N VAL A 39 13.65 11.68 -19.70
CA VAL A 39 12.42 12.27 -20.27
C VAL A 39 12.10 11.46 -21.53
N PRO A 40 10.95 10.76 -21.61
CA PRO A 40 10.59 10.01 -22.80
C PRO A 40 10.59 10.95 -24.01
N ASP A 41 11.21 10.51 -25.10
CA ASP A 41 11.01 11.16 -26.39
C ASP A 41 9.57 10.85 -26.82
N GLU A 42 8.65 11.79 -26.61
CA GLU A 42 7.24 11.68 -27.01
C GLU A 42 7.08 11.48 -28.53
N GLN A 43 8.16 11.60 -29.31
CA GLN A 43 8.16 11.37 -30.77
C GLN A 43 8.51 9.92 -31.19
N ALA A 44 8.87 9.03 -30.26
CA ALA A 44 9.00 7.61 -30.57
C ALA A 44 7.60 7.01 -30.81
N ASP A 45 7.33 6.54 -32.03
CA ASP A 45 6.05 5.92 -32.42
C ASP A 45 5.65 4.84 -31.39
N GLU A 46 4.47 5.00 -30.78
CA GLU A 46 3.88 4.08 -29.78
C GLU A 46 3.95 2.63 -30.29
N GLN A 47 3.90 2.45 -31.61
CA GLN A 47 3.97 1.17 -32.30
C GLN A 47 5.29 0.40 -32.09
N THR A 48 6.39 1.10 -31.82
CA THR A 48 7.74 0.51 -31.62
C THR A 48 8.04 0.15 -30.17
N TRP A 49 7.32 0.73 -29.21
CA TRP A 49 7.60 0.58 -27.77
C TRP A 49 7.53 -0.86 -27.29
N TRP A 50 6.65 -1.68 -27.89
CA TRP A 50 6.58 -3.08 -27.52
C TRP A 50 7.77 -3.91 -28.01
N GLN A 51 8.26 -3.63 -29.22
CA GLN A 51 9.29 -4.42 -29.90
C GLN A 51 10.69 -4.00 -29.51
N ASP A 52 10.95 -2.69 -29.52
CA ASP A 52 12.29 -2.10 -29.36
C ASP A 52 12.44 -1.31 -28.05
N GLY A 53 11.34 -1.13 -27.32
CA GLY A 53 11.32 -0.36 -26.08
C GLY A 53 11.89 -1.11 -24.88
N ASN A 54 12.34 -0.33 -23.90
CA ASN A 54 12.75 -0.83 -22.59
C ASN A 54 11.54 -1.31 -21.76
N GLN A 55 11.80 -1.91 -20.59
CA GLN A 55 10.73 -2.45 -19.73
C GLN A 55 9.65 -1.42 -19.36
N GLU A 56 10.02 -0.18 -19.07
CA GLU A 56 9.08 0.89 -18.69
C GLU A 56 8.18 1.28 -19.86
N GLN A 57 8.75 1.40 -21.07
CA GLN A 57 8.00 1.67 -22.29
C GLN A 57 7.03 0.53 -22.61
N ARG A 58 7.47 -0.73 -22.46
CA ARG A 58 6.61 -1.91 -22.66
C ARG A 58 5.48 -1.98 -21.66
N LEU A 59 5.72 -1.61 -20.39
CA LEU A 59 4.69 -1.49 -19.36
C LEU A 59 3.65 -0.43 -19.72
N GLN A 60 4.08 0.77 -20.08
CA GLN A 60 3.19 1.87 -20.46
C GLN A 60 2.36 1.51 -21.69
N TRP A 61 3.00 0.95 -22.73
CA TRP A 61 2.32 0.47 -23.92
C TRP A 61 1.23 -0.56 -23.56
N LEU A 62 1.58 -1.57 -22.76
CA LEU A 62 0.64 -2.63 -22.41
C LEU A 62 -0.53 -2.10 -21.57
N GLN A 63 -0.29 -1.17 -20.65
CA GLN A 63 -1.36 -0.50 -19.88
C GLN A 63 -2.32 0.30 -20.78
N LEU A 64 -1.80 1.03 -21.78
CA LEU A 64 -2.61 1.76 -22.74
C LEU A 64 -3.42 0.80 -23.63
N GLN A 65 -2.78 -0.25 -24.14
CA GLN A 65 -3.43 -1.25 -24.99
C GLN A 65 -4.48 -2.06 -24.22
N ARG A 66 -4.28 -2.33 -22.92
CA ARG A 66 -5.33 -2.94 -22.08
C ARG A 66 -6.60 -2.10 -22.00
N ARG A 67 -6.50 -0.77 -22.11
CA ARG A 67 -7.66 0.13 -22.14
C ARG A 67 -8.35 0.15 -23.51
N ARG A 68 -7.57 0.07 -24.59
CA ARG A 68 -8.05 0.22 -25.97
C ARG A 68 -8.49 -1.12 -26.59
N GLN A 69 -7.64 -2.13 -26.51
CA GLN A 69 -7.75 -3.43 -27.20
C GLN A 69 -7.26 -4.56 -26.27
N PRO A 70 -8.04 -4.91 -25.22
CA PRO A 70 -7.60 -5.82 -24.15
C PRO A 70 -7.24 -7.22 -24.64
N GLU A 71 -7.94 -7.73 -25.66
CA GLU A 71 -7.64 -9.02 -26.30
C GLU A 71 -6.26 -9.02 -26.98
N GLN A 72 -5.95 -8.00 -27.78
CA GLN A 72 -4.66 -7.89 -28.46
C GLN A 72 -3.53 -7.71 -27.46
N ALA A 73 -3.73 -6.88 -26.43
CA ALA A 73 -2.77 -6.73 -25.34
C ALA A 73 -2.47 -8.07 -24.65
N ARG A 74 -3.51 -8.87 -24.33
CA ARG A 74 -3.35 -10.21 -23.73
C ARG A 74 -2.58 -11.15 -24.67
N ALA A 75 -2.97 -11.22 -25.94
CA ALA A 75 -2.31 -12.07 -26.93
C ALA A 75 -0.83 -11.70 -27.11
N GLN A 76 -0.55 -10.40 -27.18
CA GLN A 76 0.80 -9.86 -27.33
C GLN A 76 1.68 -10.15 -26.11
N LEU A 77 1.13 -10.00 -24.89
CA LEU A 77 1.78 -10.39 -23.65
C LEU A 77 2.10 -11.89 -23.67
N GLN A 78 1.09 -12.73 -23.91
CA GLN A 78 1.21 -14.19 -23.90
C GLN A 78 2.30 -14.69 -24.85
N ALA A 79 2.38 -14.14 -26.06
CA ALA A 79 3.39 -14.50 -27.05
C ALA A 79 4.83 -14.15 -26.59
N GLY A 80 4.99 -13.11 -25.77
CA GLY A 80 6.29 -12.65 -25.28
C GLY A 80 6.79 -13.33 -24.01
N LEU A 81 5.90 -13.91 -23.19
CA LEU A 81 6.22 -14.38 -21.83
C LEU A 81 7.39 -15.37 -21.78
N ALA A 82 7.53 -16.29 -22.73
CA ALA A 82 8.60 -17.29 -22.70
C ALA A 82 10.01 -16.70 -22.83
N ARG A 83 10.13 -15.49 -23.41
CA ARG A 83 11.43 -14.84 -23.70
C ARG A 83 11.87 -13.86 -22.60
N MET A 84 10.97 -13.50 -21.69
CA MET A 84 11.18 -12.46 -20.68
C MET A 84 11.81 -13.02 -19.39
N GLY A 85 12.55 -12.17 -18.67
CA GLY A 85 13.05 -12.46 -17.33
C GLY A 85 11.94 -12.52 -16.27
N ALA A 86 12.21 -13.09 -15.09
CA ALA A 86 11.20 -13.24 -14.03
C ALA A 86 10.56 -11.91 -13.60
N ARG A 87 11.38 -10.87 -13.36
CA ARG A 87 10.95 -9.53 -12.94
C ARG A 87 10.15 -8.78 -14.01
N GLU A 88 10.54 -8.95 -15.27
CA GLU A 88 9.82 -8.34 -16.38
C GLU A 88 8.44 -8.99 -16.56
N ARG A 89 8.37 -10.34 -16.47
CA ARG A 89 7.10 -11.07 -16.54
C ARG A 89 6.16 -10.68 -15.42
N SER A 90 6.62 -10.64 -14.16
CA SER A 90 5.75 -10.25 -13.04
C SER A 90 5.20 -8.84 -13.25
N ALA A 91 6.05 -7.89 -13.65
CA ALA A 91 5.64 -6.53 -13.95
C ALA A 91 4.63 -6.45 -15.11
N LEU A 92 4.89 -7.09 -16.24
CA LEU A 92 3.99 -7.03 -17.40
C LEU A 92 2.68 -7.80 -17.17
N VAL A 93 2.70 -8.95 -16.49
CA VAL A 93 1.47 -9.69 -16.12
C VAL A 93 0.59 -8.84 -15.20
N SER A 94 1.17 -8.04 -14.29
CA SER A 94 0.40 -7.16 -13.41
C SER A 94 -0.47 -6.14 -14.15
N THR A 95 -0.12 -5.80 -15.40
CA THR A 95 -0.91 -4.86 -16.21
C THR A 95 -2.28 -5.41 -16.61
N LEU A 96 -2.49 -6.74 -16.56
CA LEU A 96 -3.80 -7.36 -16.79
C LEU A 96 -4.86 -6.88 -15.78
N ALA A 97 -4.45 -6.34 -14.62
CA ALA A 97 -5.35 -5.65 -13.70
C ALA A 97 -6.17 -4.53 -14.37
N VAL A 98 -5.62 -3.88 -15.39
CA VAL A 98 -6.35 -2.89 -16.20
C VAL A 98 -7.35 -3.63 -17.09
N ASN A 99 -8.63 -3.34 -16.89
CA ASN A 99 -9.76 -4.02 -17.57
C ASN A 99 -9.72 -5.55 -17.42
N LEU A 100 -9.31 -6.05 -16.26
CA LEU A 100 -9.30 -7.48 -15.95
C LEU A 100 -10.67 -8.10 -16.20
N GLY A 101 -10.72 -9.23 -16.93
CA GLY A 101 -11.97 -9.92 -17.24
C GLY A 101 -11.81 -11.43 -17.41
N ALA A 102 -12.93 -12.13 -17.61
CA ALA A 102 -12.97 -13.59 -17.71
C ALA A 102 -12.07 -14.16 -18.82
N ASP A 103 -11.89 -13.44 -19.93
CA ASP A 103 -11.01 -13.86 -21.02
C ASP A 103 -9.52 -13.93 -20.64
N ASP A 104 -9.12 -13.30 -19.52
CA ASP A 104 -7.76 -13.36 -19.01
C ASP A 104 -7.50 -14.63 -18.16
N GLU A 105 -8.56 -15.33 -17.72
CA GLU A 105 -8.48 -16.46 -16.79
C GLU A 105 -7.58 -17.58 -17.30
N ALA A 106 -7.73 -17.97 -18.57
CA ALA A 106 -6.94 -19.07 -19.14
C ALA A 106 -5.43 -18.79 -19.12
N LEU A 107 -5.04 -17.55 -19.42
CA LEU A 107 -3.64 -17.11 -19.35
C LEU A 107 -3.15 -17.15 -17.89
N LEU A 108 -3.90 -16.56 -16.97
CA LEU A 108 -3.52 -16.48 -15.55
C LEU A 108 -3.42 -17.87 -14.91
N GLN A 109 -4.35 -18.77 -15.23
CA GLN A 109 -4.34 -20.16 -14.75
C GLN A 109 -3.09 -20.90 -15.23
N SER A 110 -2.63 -20.65 -16.46
CA SER A 110 -1.37 -21.23 -16.97
C SER A 110 -0.16 -20.73 -16.18
N LEU A 111 -0.20 -19.47 -15.72
CA LEU A 111 0.89 -18.81 -15.00
C LEU A 111 1.02 -19.26 -13.54
N LEU A 112 0.03 -19.97 -12.99
CA LEU A 112 0.19 -20.65 -11.70
C LEU A 112 1.26 -21.75 -11.72
N ARG A 113 1.70 -22.20 -12.91
CA ARG A 113 2.80 -23.15 -13.10
C ARG A 113 4.11 -22.48 -13.50
N ASP A 114 4.19 -21.16 -13.48
CA ASP A 114 5.41 -20.42 -13.82
C ASP A 114 6.55 -20.78 -12.86
N ARG A 115 7.80 -20.83 -13.35
CA ARG A 115 8.99 -21.10 -12.54
C ARG A 115 9.22 -20.05 -11.43
N SER A 116 8.85 -18.80 -11.66
CA SER A 116 9.02 -17.70 -10.72
C SER A 116 7.88 -17.65 -9.71
N LYS A 117 8.22 -17.66 -8.41
CA LYS A 117 7.25 -17.46 -7.33
C LYS A 117 6.50 -16.13 -7.48
N GLU A 118 7.21 -15.07 -7.86
CA GLU A 118 6.63 -13.74 -8.04
C GLU A 118 5.57 -13.70 -9.15
N VAL A 119 5.84 -14.37 -10.28
CA VAL A 119 4.87 -14.47 -11.40
C VAL A 119 3.64 -15.26 -10.96
N ARG A 120 3.83 -16.39 -10.25
CA ARG A 120 2.71 -17.19 -9.71
C ARG A 120 1.86 -16.37 -8.74
N GLN A 121 2.47 -15.57 -7.87
CA GLN A 121 1.76 -14.72 -6.91
C GLN A 121 0.95 -13.62 -7.59
N VAL A 122 1.51 -12.96 -8.62
CA VAL A 122 0.77 -11.96 -9.42
C VAL A 122 -0.42 -12.62 -10.13
N ALA A 123 -0.20 -13.77 -10.77
CA ALA A 123 -1.27 -14.49 -11.46
C ALA A 123 -2.38 -14.95 -10.51
N LEU A 124 -2.02 -15.49 -9.33
CA LEU A 124 -2.97 -15.86 -8.28
C LEU A 124 -3.77 -14.65 -7.81
N GLY A 125 -3.12 -13.52 -7.52
CA GLY A 125 -3.80 -12.30 -7.07
C GLY A 125 -4.84 -11.80 -8.09
N LEU A 126 -4.53 -11.87 -9.39
CA LEU A 126 -5.45 -11.52 -10.46
C LEU A 126 -6.60 -12.52 -10.61
N LEU A 127 -6.35 -13.83 -10.47
CA LEU A 127 -7.43 -14.83 -10.44
C LEU A 127 -8.38 -14.62 -9.26
N CYS A 128 -7.85 -14.30 -8.07
CA CYS A 128 -8.68 -13.97 -6.91
C CYS A 128 -9.48 -12.67 -7.10
N ALA A 129 -9.06 -11.77 -8.00
CA ALA A 129 -9.80 -10.57 -8.37
C ALA A 129 -10.90 -10.83 -9.42
N LEU A 130 -11.03 -12.07 -9.91
CA LEU A 130 -12.12 -12.55 -10.76
C LEU A 130 -13.06 -13.42 -9.91
N PRO A 131 -14.16 -12.88 -9.36
CA PRO A 131 -15.03 -13.59 -8.42
C PRO A 131 -15.63 -14.88 -8.98
N ASP A 132 -15.84 -14.92 -10.30
CA ASP A 132 -16.42 -16.06 -11.01
C ASP A 132 -15.37 -17.04 -11.54
N SER A 133 -14.08 -16.79 -11.32
CA SER A 133 -13.02 -17.72 -11.76
C SER A 133 -13.18 -19.09 -11.13
N GLN A 134 -12.79 -20.12 -11.86
CA GLN A 134 -12.87 -21.50 -11.37
C GLN A 134 -12.02 -21.69 -10.10
N LEU A 135 -10.92 -20.95 -9.97
CA LEU A 135 -10.09 -20.94 -8.77
C LEU A 135 -10.89 -20.45 -7.55
N VAL A 136 -11.58 -19.32 -7.67
CA VAL A 136 -12.41 -18.77 -6.59
C VAL A 136 -13.56 -19.71 -6.27
N GLN A 137 -14.23 -20.29 -7.26
CA GLN A 137 -15.31 -21.26 -7.04
C GLN A 137 -14.84 -22.50 -6.24
N ARG A 138 -13.67 -23.06 -6.59
CA ARG A 138 -13.07 -24.16 -5.81
C ARG A 138 -12.71 -23.73 -4.39
N ALA A 139 -12.16 -22.53 -4.21
CA ALA A 139 -11.86 -21.98 -2.90
C ALA A 139 -13.14 -21.81 -2.04
N GLN A 140 -14.24 -21.34 -2.63
CA GLN A 140 -15.54 -21.18 -1.96
C GLN A 140 -16.06 -22.53 -1.46
N GLN A 141 -16.01 -23.57 -2.31
CA GLN A 141 -16.43 -24.93 -1.91
C GLN A 141 -15.59 -25.47 -0.76
N ARG A 142 -14.26 -25.32 -0.85
CA ARG A 142 -13.32 -25.75 0.21
C ARG A 142 -13.58 -25.00 1.51
N MET A 143 -13.80 -23.69 1.47
CA MET A 143 -14.06 -22.88 2.66
C MET A 143 -15.44 -23.16 3.26
N ALA A 144 -16.48 -23.32 2.45
CA ALA A 144 -17.80 -23.68 2.92
C ALA A 144 -17.78 -25.00 3.72
N ALA A 145 -16.96 -25.97 3.31
CA ALA A 145 -16.78 -27.22 4.05
C ALA A 145 -16.05 -27.06 5.40
N LEU A 146 -15.40 -25.92 5.65
CA LEU A 146 -14.74 -25.60 6.91
C LEU A 146 -15.62 -24.79 7.87
N LEU A 147 -16.70 -24.19 7.36
CA LEU A 147 -17.68 -23.46 8.16
C LEU A 147 -18.78 -24.38 8.64
N TYR A 148 -19.18 -24.22 9.90
CA TYR A 148 -20.28 -24.97 10.48
C TYR A 148 -20.99 -24.14 11.55
N GLN A 149 -22.25 -24.48 11.83
CA GLN A 149 -23.03 -23.84 12.88
C GLN A 149 -23.20 -24.78 14.06
N GLU A 150 -22.98 -24.25 15.26
CA GLU A 150 -23.35 -24.91 16.51
C GLU A 150 -24.52 -24.17 17.15
N ARG A 151 -25.41 -24.92 17.80
CA ARG A 151 -26.52 -24.36 18.55
C ARG A 151 -26.12 -24.24 20.02
N ALA A 152 -26.06 -23.01 20.51
CA ALA A 152 -25.92 -22.72 21.93
C ALA A 152 -27.20 -22.01 22.42
N LEU A 153 -27.95 -22.69 23.30
CA LEU A 153 -29.25 -22.22 23.79
C LEU A 153 -30.23 -21.92 22.62
N LEU A 154 -30.64 -20.65 22.47
CA LEU A 154 -31.58 -20.16 21.46
C LEU A 154 -30.88 -19.53 20.24
N ARG A 155 -29.55 -19.49 20.19
CA ARG A 155 -28.80 -18.86 19.09
C ARG A 155 -27.92 -19.88 18.36
N GLN A 156 -27.81 -19.71 17.05
CA GLN A 156 -26.82 -20.41 16.24
C GLN A 156 -25.57 -19.54 16.14
N HIS A 157 -24.41 -20.17 16.31
CA HIS A 157 -23.12 -19.51 16.20
C HIS A 157 -22.33 -20.16 15.08
N TRP A 158 -21.72 -19.32 14.24
CA TRP A 158 -20.80 -19.79 13.22
C TRP A 158 -19.45 -20.12 13.84
N HIS A 159 -18.89 -21.24 13.42
CA HIS A 159 -17.54 -21.68 13.76
C HIS A 159 -16.79 -22.05 12.48
N ILE A 160 -15.47 -22.00 12.56
CA ILE A 160 -14.58 -22.41 11.48
C ILE A 160 -13.53 -23.37 12.03
N ARG A 161 -13.32 -24.47 11.31
CA ARG A 161 -12.18 -25.37 11.53
C ARG A 161 -11.08 -25.05 10.52
N ALA A 162 -9.83 -25.29 10.89
CA ALA A 162 -8.76 -25.26 9.90
C ALA A 162 -8.69 -26.56 9.09
N PRO A 163 -8.10 -26.55 7.89
CA PRO A 163 -7.81 -27.76 7.15
C PRO A 163 -6.90 -28.70 7.97
N GLU A 164 -7.24 -29.99 8.00
CA GLU A 164 -6.44 -31.01 8.68
C GLU A 164 -5.21 -31.42 7.85
N HIS A 165 -5.33 -31.34 6.52
CA HIS A 165 -4.28 -31.67 5.56
C HIS A 165 -4.40 -30.70 4.37
N CYS A 166 -3.33 -30.59 3.56
CA CYS A 166 -3.35 -29.90 2.27
C CYS A 166 -3.34 -30.92 1.12
N PRO A 167 -4.48 -31.19 0.47
CA PRO A 167 -4.54 -32.06 -0.71
C PRO A 167 -3.61 -31.60 -1.84
N ALA A 168 -3.11 -32.55 -2.64
CA ALA A 168 -2.13 -32.27 -3.68
C ALA A 168 -2.68 -31.36 -4.80
N ASP A 169 -3.98 -31.41 -5.07
CA ASP A 169 -4.64 -30.55 -6.06
C ASP A 169 -4.65 -29.07 -5.65
N TRP A 170 -4.56 -28.74 -4.36
CA TRP A 170 -4.53 -27.36 -3.88
C TRP A 170 -3.30 -26.59 -4.38
N GLN A 171 -2.19 -27.29 -4.66
CA GLN A 171 -0.99 -26.67 -5.23
C GLN A 171 -1.26 -26.07 -6.62
N GLN A 172 -2.18 -26.67 -7.39
CA GLN A 172 -2.57 -26.16 -8.70
C GLN A 172 -3.36 -24.84 -8.60
N ASP A 173 -3.94 -24.58 -7.43
CA ASP A 173 -4.66 -23.36 -7.08
C ASP A 173 -3.79 -22.39 -6.28
N GLY A 174 -2.48 -22.56 -6.30
CA GLY A 174 -1.53 -21.63 -5.68
C GLY A 174 -1.43 -21.73 -4.16
N ILE A 175 -1.96 -22.79 -3.53
CA ILE A 175 -1.75 -23.04 -2.10
C ILE A 175 -0.40 -23.72 -1.89
N GLU A 176 0.48 -23.07 -1.12
CA GLU A 176 1.75 -23.63 -0.70
C GLU A 176 1.55 -24.61 0.46
N ALA A 177 1.74 -25.90 0.19
CA ALA A 177 1.62 -26.97 1.18
C ALA A 177 2.68 -26.86 2.27
N LEU A 178 3.94 -26.58 1.89
CA LEU A 178 5.04 -26.42 2.83
C LEU A 178 5.06 -25.02 3.41
N ARG A 179 4.91 -24.94 4.73
CA ARG A 179 4.99 -23.68 5.47
C ARG A 179 6.44 -23.17 5.52
N PRO A 180 6.70 -21.89 5.19
CA PRO A 180 8.03 -21.29 5.37
C PRO A 180 8.47 -21.28 6.84
N ALA A 181 9.77 -21.45 7.09
CA ALA A 181 10.31 -21.47 8.46
C ALA A 181 10.09 -20.15 9.23
N ALA A 182 10.11 -19.02 8.52
CA ALA A 182 9.87 -17.69 9.09
C ALA A 182 8.38 -17.36 9.29
N GLU A 183 7.47 -18.25 8.90
CA GLU A 183 6.03 -18.03 9.09
C GLU A 183 5.67 -18.16 10.58
N GLY A 184 4.91 -17.18 11.08
CA GLY A 184 4.45 -17.16 12.47
C GLY A 184 3.18 -17.97 12.71
N LEU A 185 2.40 -18.24 11.65
CA LEU A 185 1.23 -19.12 11.73
C LEU A 185 1.65 -20.58 11.91
N GLY A 186 0.84 -21.35 12.64
CA GLY A 186 0.92 -22.82 12.59
C GLY A 186 0.52 -23.35 11.22
N GLU A 187 0.87 -24.60 10.90
CA GLU A 187 0.66 -25.19 9.57
C GLU A 187 -0.82 -25.15 9.10
N LYS A 188 -1.76 -25.56 9.96
CA LYS A 188 -3.19 -25.50 9.63
C LYS A 188 -3.68 -24.07 9.42
N ALA A 189 -3.22 -23.13 10.26
CA ALA A 189 -3.55 -21.70 10.12
C ALA A 189 -2.94 -21.11 8.84
N TRP A 190 -1.77 -21.58 8.41
CA TRP A 190 -1.12 -21.18 7.16
C TRP A 190 -1.96 -21.59 5.94
N TRP A 191 -2.46 -22.83 5.90
CA TRP A 191 -3.35 -23.26 4.83
C TRP A 191 -4.69 -22.52 4.86
N LEU A 192 -5.26 -22.33 6.05
CA LEU A 192 -6.50 -21.57 6.22
C LEU A 192 -6.35 -20.12 5.74
N CYS A 193 -5.24 -19.46 6.08
CA CYS A 193 -4.95 -18.09 5.66
C CYS A 193 -4.87 -17.99 4.13
N GLN A 194 -4.16 -18.91 3.48
CA GLN A 194 -4.05 -18.92 2.02
C GLN A 194 -5.41 -19.15 1.35
N LEU A 195 -6.20 -20.11 1.84
CA LEU A 195 -7.53 -20.40 1.30
C LEU A 195 -8.49 -19.22 1.49
N ALA A 196 -8.52 -18.63 2.69
CA ALA A 196 -9.36 -17.47 2.99
C ALA A 196 -8.98 -16.25 2.14
N ALA A 197 -7.68 -16.05 1.85
CA ALA A 197 -7.21 -14.93 1.05
C ALA A 197 -7.63 -15.01 -0.42
N GLN A 198 -7.99 -16.20 -0.90
CA GLN A 198 -8.50 -16.41 -2.27
C GLN A 198 -9.96 -15.99 -2.45
N LEU A 199 -10.69 -15.78 -1.36
CA LEU A 199 -12.11 -15.50 -1.43
C LEU A 199 -12.40 -14.00 -1.53
N PRO A 200 -13.44 -13.61 -2.31
CA PRO A 200 -14.01 -12.27 -2.26
C PRO A 200 -14.50 -11.94 -0.85
N LEU A 201 -14.30 -10.71 -0.40
CA LEU A 201 -14.80 -10.27 0.92
C LEU A 201 -16.32 -10.37 1.03
N ARG A 202 -17.01 -10.05 -0.06
CA ARG A 202 -18.48 -10.18 -0.16
C ARG A 202 -18.98 -11.60 0.07
N TRP A 203 -18.19 -12.63 -0.28
CA TRP A 203 -18.58 -14.03 -0.02
C TRP A 203 -18.73 -14.27 1.48
N TRP A 204 -17.82 -13.76 2.31
CA TRP A 204 -17.90 -13.88 3.76
C TRP A 204 -19.13 -13.20 4.34
N GLN A 205 -19.42 -11.98 3.87
CA GLN A 205 -20.59 -11.22 4.31
C GLN A 205 -21.90 -11.94 3.99
N LEU A 206 -22.01 -12.51 2.78
CA LEU A 206 -23.19 -13.25 2.36
C LEU A 206 -23.31 -14.61 3.08
N GLN A 207 -22.20 -15.34 3.22
CA GLN A 207 -22.21 -16.69 3.79
C GLN A 207 -22.52 -16.68 5.30
N LEU A 208 -22.04 -15.66 6.01
CA LEU A 208 -22.19 -15.55 7.46
C LEU A 208 -23.33 -14.60 7.88
N ASP A 209 -23.88 -13.83 6.94
CA ASP A 209 -24.85 -12.75 7.17
C ASP A 209 -24.34 -11.73 8.20
N MET A 210 -23.11 -11.26 7.98
CA MET A 210 -22.39 -10.37 8.90
C MET A 210 -21.77 -9.19 8.17
N SER A 211 -21.80 -8.02 8.82
CA SER A 211 -21.02 -6.84 8.40
C SER A 211 -19.51 -7.07 8.57
N PRO A 212 -18.65 -6.26 7.92
CA PRO A 212 -17.20 -6.35 8.09
C PRO A 212 -16.76 -6.29 9.56
N GLN A 213 -17.39 -5.40 10.34
CA GLN A 213 -17.11 -5.26 11.78
C GLN A 213 -17.47 -6.54 12.55
N GLN A 214 -18.65 -7.12 12.30
CA GLN A 214 -19.08 -8.36 12.94
C GLN A 214 -18.19 -9.55 12.55
N LEU A 215 -17.71 -9.60 11.31
CA LEU A 215 -16.77 -10.63 10.86
C LEU A 215 -15.42 -10.55 11.59
N ILE A 216 -14.92 -9.33 11.80
CA ILE A 216 -13.71 -9.10 12.59
C ILE A 216 -13.92 -9.56 14.04
N GLU A 217 -15.02 -9.16 14.67
CA GLU A 217 -15.35 -9.58 16.04
C GLU A 217 -15.51 -11.10 16.14
N TRP A 218 -16.17 -11.72 15.16
CA TRP A 218 -16.29 -13.17 15.05
C TRP A 218 -14.92 -13.85 14.95
N ALA A 219 -14.02 -13.34 14.10
CA ALA A 219 -12.67 -13.87 13.99
C ALA A 219 -11.86 -13.67 15.28
N GLN A 220 -12.01 -12.54 15.98
CA GLN A 220 -11.34 -12.27 17.26
C GLN A 220 -11.77 -13.21 18.38
N ALA A 221 -13.02 -13.71 18.33
CA ALA A 221 -13.53 -14.66 19.31
C ALA A 221 -13.07 -16.11 19.06
N GLY A 222 -12.44 -16.41 17.92
CA GLY A 222 -12.05 -17.76 17.53
C GLY A 222 -10.53 -18.01 17.49
N ASP A 223 -10.14 -19.28 17.52
CA ASP A 223 -8.73 -19.71 17.52
C ASP A 223 -7.97 -19.34 16.23
N TRP A 224 -8.69 -19.07 15.14
CA TRP A 224 -8.13 -18.82 13.81
C TRP A 224 -8.02 -17.33 13.46
N GLN A 225 -8.16 -16.45 14.45
CA GLN A 225 -8.11 -15.00 14.31
C GLN A 225 -6.97 -14.52 13.39
N GLN A 226 -5.73 -14.95 13.65
CA GLN A 226 -4.57 -14.48 12.91
C GLN A 226 -4.62 -14.87 11.42
N ALA A 227 -5.13 -16.06 11.12
CA ALA A 227 -5.25 -16.56 9.75
C ALA A 227 -6.28 -15.73 8.97
N LEU A 228 -7.45 -15.53 9.58
CA LEU A 228 -8.56 -14.79 8.97
C LEU A 228 -8.25 -13.30 8.80
N LEU A 229 -7.74 -12.63 9.84
CA LEU A 229 -7.44 -11.21 9.76
C LEU A 229 -6.30 -10.89 8.78
N ARG A 230 -5.33 -11.81 8.60
CA ARG A 230 -4.30 -11.67 7.54
C ARG A 230 -4.86 -11.91 6.16
N ALA A 231 -5.74 -12.90 5.99
CA ALA A 231 -6.40 -13.19 4.73
C ALA A 231 -7.30 -12.03 4.28
N TRP A 232 -8.13 -11.50 5.19
CA TRP A 232 -9.01 -10.38 4.90
C TRP A 232 -8.25 -9.06 4.70
N TYR A 233 -7.11 -8.86 5.37
CA TYR A 233 -6.21 -7.75 5.03
C TYR A 233 -5.80 -7.82 3.54
N GLN A 234 -5.34 -9.00 3.07
CA GLN A 234 -4.92 -9.17 1.68
C GLN A 234 -6.08 -8.96 0.71
N ALA A 235 -7.26 -9.48 1.04
CA ALA A 235 -8.46 -9.33 0.23
C ALA A 235 -8.93 -7.87 0.18
N ALA A 236 -8.94 -7.15 1.30
CA ALA A 236 -9.32 -5.74 1.36
C ALA A 236 -8.39 -4.84 0.53
N VAL A 237 -7.07 -5.10 0.58
CA VAL A 237 -6.11 -4.39 -0.29
C VAL A 237 -6.34 -4.73 -1.76
N ARG A 238 -6.61 -5.99 -2.10
CA ARG A 238 -6.86 -6.41 -3.49
C ARG A 238 -8.14 -5.79 -4.05
N GLU A 239 -9.21 -5.82 -3.28
CA GLU A 239 -10.56 -5.39 -3.69
C GLU A 239 -10.77 -3.88 -3.50
N GLN A 240 -9.82 -3.18 -2.85
CA GLN A 240 -9.91 -1.75 -2.53
C GLN A 240 -11.17 -1.42 -1.70
N ASP A 241 -11.53 -2.30 -0.77
CA ASP A 241 -12.76 -2.21 0.01
C ASP A 241 -12.58 -1.31 1.25
N ALA A 242 -13.21 -0.13 1.21
CA ALA A 242 -13.11 0.90 2.24
C ALA A 242 -13.78 0.50 3.58
N ASP A 243 -14.91 -0.22 3.53
CA ASP A 243 -15.65 -0.62 4.73
C ASP A 243 -14.86 -1.67 5.52
N TRP A 244 -14.26 -2.63 4.81
CA TRP A 244 -13.35 -3.60 5.40
C TRP A 244 -12.05 -2.97 5.90
N ALA A 245 -11.50 -2.00 5.16
CA ALA A 245 -10.35 -1.24 5.63
C ALA A 245 -10.67 -0.52 6.95
N ALA A 246 -11.79 0.19 7.05
CA ALA A 246 -12.21 0.88 8.25
C ALA A 246 -12.42 -0.08 9.44
N ALA A 247 -13.11 -1.21 9.21
CA ALA A 247 -13.32 -2.21 10.25
C ALA A 247 -11.99 -2.81 10.73
N TRP A 248 -11.07 -3.14 9.81
CA TRP A 248 -9.76 -3.70 10.14
C TRP A 248 -8.87 -2.71 10.87
N LEU A 249 -8.94 -1.43 10.49
CA LEU A 249 -8.14 -0.36 11.11
C LEU A 249 -8.59 0.01 12.53
N ARG A 250 -9.73 -0.48 13.00
CA ARG A 250 -10.14 -0.38 14.42
C ARG A 250 -9.43 -1.40 15.32
N LEU A 251 -8.81 -2.42 14.73
CA LEU A 251 -8.03 -3.40 15.50
C LEU A 251 -6.83 -2.72 16.15
N PRO A 252 -6.49 -3.06 17.41
CA PRO A 252 -5.29 -2.53 18.03
C PRO A 252 -4.04 -2.91 17.22
N GLU A 253 -3.02 -2.05 17.24
CA GLU A 253 -1.80 -2.27 16.45
C GLU A 253 -1.03 -3.54 16.82
N ARG A 254 -1.30 -4.10 18.01
CA ARG A 254 -0.78 -5.38 18.47
C ARG A 254 -1.83 -6.10 19.29
N ILE A 255 -1.90 -7.42 19.10
CA ILE A 255 -2.60 -8.33 20.00
C ILE A 255 -1.54 -9.31 20.50
N GLY A 256 -1.04 -9.10 21.72
CA GLY A 256 0.09 -9.87 22.27
C GLY A 256 1.40 -9.70 21.49
N SER A 257 1.97 -10.83 21.05
CA SER A 257 3.19 -10.90 20.23
C SER A 257 2.92 -10.88 18.72
N VAL A 258 1.66 -10.80 18.29
CA VAL A 258 1.28 -10.91 16.88
C VAL A 258 1.69 -9.67 16.11
N TRP A 259 2.45 -9.88 15.04
CA TRP A 259 2.80 -8.84 14.07
C TRP A 259 1.74 -8.75 12.98
N TRP A 260 1.14 -7.56 12.86
CA TRP A 260 0.18 -7.23 11.81
C TRP A 260 0.88 -6.64 10.58
N PRO A 261 0.30 -6.82 9.38
CA PRO A 261 0.77 -6.18 8.16
C PRO A 261 0.86 -4.65 8.28
N ASP A 262 1.60 -4.03 7.36
CA ASP A 262 1.62 -2.57 7.21
C ASP A 262 0.19 -2.05 7.04
N ARG A 263 -0.23 -1.10 7.89
CA ARG A 263 -1.58 -0.53 7.86
C ARG A 263 -1.76 0.52 6.76
N THR A 264 -0.68 1.00 6.15
CA THR A 264 -0.69 2.11 5.18
C THR A 264 -1.58 1.82 3.97
N PRO A 265 -1.55 0.61 3.36
CA PRO A 265 -2.43 0.30 2.24
C PRO A 265 -3.92 0.39 2.58
N LEU A 266 -4.33 -0.04 3.76
CA LEU A 266 -5.73 0.09 4.19
C LEU A 266 -6.09 1.53 4.56
N ALA A 267 -5.18 2.27 5.18
CA ALA A 267 -5.41 3.68 5.51
C ALA A 267 -5.67 4.51 4.25
N ALA A 268 -5.05 4.16 3.12
CA ALA A 268 -5.30 4.80 1.82
C ALA A 268 -6.67 4.50 1.21
N LEU A 269 -7.39 3.49 1.71
CA LEU A 269 -8.75 3.15 1.28
C LEU A 269 -9.84 3.90 2.06
N LEU A 270 -9.50 4.53 3.20
CA LEU A 270 -10.47 5.32 3.95
C LEU A 270 -10.93 6.54 3.13
N PRO A 271 -12.15 7.04 3.35
CA PRO A 271 -12.56 8.35 2.82
C PRO A 271 -11.53 9.42 3.16
N LEU A 272 -11.24 10.35 2.24
CA LEU A 272 -10.20 11.37 2.43
C LEU A 272 -10.35 12.15 3.75
N ALA A 273 -11.59 12.43 4.16
CA ALA A 273 -11.88 13.12 5.42
C ALA A 273 -11.44 12.30 6.67
N GLU A 274 -11.47 10.98 6.60
CA GLU A 274 -11.12 10.08 7.71
C GLU A 274 -9.63 9.71 7.74
N GLN A 275 -8.94 9.78 6.59
CA GLN A 275 -7.50 9.48 6.50
C GLN A 275 -6.68 10.38 7.43
N GLY A 276 -7.01 11.67 7.47
CA GLY A 276 -6.34 12.65 8.32
C GLY A 276 -6.46 12.30 9.80
N GLU A 277 -7.69 12.09 10.26
CA GLU A 277 -7.99 11.75 11.65
C GLU A 277 -7.33 10.43 12.06
N TYR A 278 -7.40 9.39 11.23
CA TYR A 278 -6.74 8.11 11.50
C TYR A 278 -5.24 8.30 11.76
N TRP A 279 -4.52 9.01 10.89
CA TRP A 279 -3.07 9.20 11.06
C TRP A 279 -2.72 10.09 12.25
N LEU A 280 -3.54 11.09 12.56
CA LEU A 280 -3.38 11.94 13.75
C LEU A 280 -3.63 11.15 15.03
N ASP A 281 -4.64 10.30 15.05
CA ASP A 281 -4.93 9.40 16.17
C ASP A 281 -3.77 8.42 16.40
N GLN A 282 -3.19 7.86 15.34
CA GLN A 282 -2.01 7.00 15.47
C GLN A 282 -0.78 7.76 15.99
N LEU A 283 -0.64 9.04 15.66
CA LEU A 283 0.44 9.89 16.17
C LEU A 283 0.19 10.24 17.65
N ALA A 284 -1.04 10.58 18.02
CA ALA A 284 -1.45 10.98 19.37
C ALA A 284 -1.44 9.81 20.35
N ALA A 285 -1.91 8.63 19.93
CA ALA A 285 -2.06 7.49 20.82
C ALA A 285 -0.74 6.97 21.38
N GLY A 286 0.39 7.21 20.69
CA GLY A 286 1.70 6.70 21.07
C GLY A 286 1.71 5.17 21.13
N SER A 287 2.27 4.50 20.13
CA SER A 287 2.24 3.03 20.12
C SER A 287 3.19 2.45 21.18
N ALA A 288 2.72 1.50 21.99
CA ALA A 288 3.60 0.66 22.83
C ALA A 288 4.68 -0.09 22.01
N SER A 289 4.55 -0.10 20.68
CA SER A 289 5.47 -0.76 19.77
C SER A 289 6.25 0.17 18.84
N ARG A 290 5.95 1.47 18.81
CA ARG A 290 6.59 2.41 17.88
C ARG A 290 6.78 3.78 18.53
N THR A 291 7.90 4.39 18.20
CA THR A 291 8.20 5.75 18.63
C THR A 291 7.36 6.76 17.85
N THR A 292 7.22 7.97 18.39
CA THR A 292 6.48 9.07 17.76
C THR A 292 7.03 9.39 16.35
N GLY A 293 8.34 9.35 16.18
CA GLY A 293 9.01 9.55 14.91
C GLY A 293 8.68 8.49 13.86
N GLU A 294 8.48 7.23 14.25
CA GLU A 294 8.01 6.19 13.33
C GLU A 294 6.56 6.42 12.90
N ALA A 295 5.69 6.84 13.82
CA ALA A 295 4.31 7.19 13.48
C ALA A 295 4.26 8.37 12.49
N LEU A 296 5.03 9.44 12.76
CA LEU A 296 5.13 10.60 11.88
C LEU A 296 5.72 10.26 10.51
N ALA A 297 6.77 9.41 10.46
CA ALA A 297 7.36 8.99 9.20
C ALA A 297 6.36 8.23 8.32
N ARG A 298 5.48 7.42 8.90
CA ARG A 298 4.42 6.69 8.15
C ARG A 298 3.32 7.62 7.67
N LEU A 299 2.91 8.60 8.49
CA LEU A 299 2.01 9.68 8.06
C LEU A 299 2.61 10.40 6.84
N ASN A 300 3.87 10.82 6.93
CA ASN A 300 4.54 11.48 5.81
C ASN A 300 4.62 10.57 4.59
N GLN A 301 4.99 9.31 4.77
CA GLN A 301 5.04 8.35 3.66
C GLN A 301 3.69 8.16 2.99
N HIS A 302 2.58 8.15 3.75
CA HIS A 302 1.23 8.06 3.21
C HIS A 302 0.91 9.20 2.24
N TYR A 303 1.16 10.45 2.67
CA TYR A 303 0.84 11.63 1.87
C TYR A 303 1.90 12.00 0.82
N LEU A 304 3.17 11.62 1.03
CA LEU A 304 4.27 11.88 0.10
C LEU A 304 4.48 10.77 -0.92
N ARG A 305 3.74 9.64 -0.81
CA ARG A 305 3.83 8.57 -1.79
C ARG A 305 3.41 9.12 -3.15
N PRO A 306 4.23 8.95 -4.21
CA PRO A 306 3.80 9.35 -5.53
C PRO A 306 2.57 8.54 -5.93
N ALA A 307 1.42 9.22 -6.06
CA ALA A 307 0.29 8.67 -6.77
C ALA A 307 0.78 8.32 -8.17
N GLY A 308 0.76 7.04 -8.53
CA GLY A 308 1.31 6.56 -9.80
C GLY A 308 0.85 7.45 -10.97
N ALA A 309 1.79 8.18 -11.58
CA ALA A 309 1.68 8.99 -12.80
C ALA A 309 0.43 9.89 -13.03
N THR A 310 -0.50 10.06 -12.09
CA THR A 310 -1.80 10.72 -12.40
C THR A 310 -2.38 11.66 -11.36
N SER A 311 -1.69 12.03 -10.27
CA SER A 311 -2.15 13.18 -9.48
C SER A 311 -1.04 13.81 -8.65
N LEU A 312 -0.37 14.82 -9.22
CA LEU A 312 0.42 15.80 -8.47
C LEU A 312 -0.21 17.20 -8.52
N ALA A 313 -1.39 17.33 -9.14
CA ALA A 313 -2.12 18.59 -9.24
C ALA A 313 -3.19 18.80 -8.15
N GLY A 314 -3.35 17.86 -7.20
CA GLY A 314 -4.41 17.90 -6.18
C GLY A 314 -3.93 17.99 -4.72
N SER A 315 -2.64 18.24 -4.45
CA SER A 315 -2.07 18.15 -3.09
C SER A 315 -2.66 19.13 -2.07
N THR A 316 -3.32 20.22 -2.51
CA THR A 316 -4.03 21.16 -1.62
C THR A 316 -5.40 20.69 -1.15
N GLU A 317 -6.02 19.69 -1.80
CA GLU A 317 -7.30 19.11 -1.35
C GLU A 317 -7.12 17.99 -0.31
N LEU A 318 -5.91 17.42 -0.22
CA LEU A 318 -5.65 16.24 0.62
C LEU A 318 -5.43 16.56 2.11
N VAL A 319 -5.09 17.81 2.45
CA VAL A 319 -4.68 18.20 3.81
C VAL A 319 -5.41 19.47 4.23
N SER A 320 -6.36 19.35 5.17
CA SER A 320 -7.15 20.48 5.66
C SER A 320 -6.37 21.37 6.64
N GLU A 321 -6.82 22.61 6.82
CA GLU A 321 -6.24 23.51 7.84
C GLU A 321 -6.37 22.92 9.25
N ALA A 322 -7.51 22.28 9.56
CA ALA A 322 -7.73 21.62 10.84
C ALA A 322 -6.70 20.51 11.08
N PHE A 323 -6.44 19.68 10.07
CA PHE A 323 -5.41 18.64 10.12
C PHE A 323 -4.03 19.23 10.42
N VAL A 324 -3.60 20.26 9.67
CA VAL A 324 -2.27 20.87 9.85
C VAL A 324 -2.12 21.47 11.25
N ARG A 325 -3.16 22.15 11.75
CA ARG A 325 -3.15 22.72 13.10
C ARG A 325 -3.05 21.63 14.16
N ARG A 326 -3.83 20.55 14.03
CA ARG A 326 -3.79 19.42 14.95
C ARG A 326 -2.44 18.72 14.91
N LEU A 327 -1.86 18.53 13.72
CA LEU A 327 -0.53 17.96 13.53
C LEU A 327 0.53 18.77 14.29
N PHE A 328 0.59 20.09 14.09
CA PHE A 328 1.57 20.93 14.81
C PHE A 328 1.34 20.94 16.33
N LEU A 329 0.09 20.84 16.80
CA LEU A 329 -0.17 20.67 18.24
C LEU A 329 0.45 19.38 18.76
N LEU A 330 0.20 18.24 18.10
CA LEU A 330 0.78 16.95 18.47
C LEU A 330 2.32 16.95 18.38
N LEU A 331 2.90 17.63 17.39
CA LEU A 331 4.36 17.75 17.28
C LEU A 331 4.98 18.54 18.43
N ARG A 332 4.31 19.61 18.88
CA ARG A 332 4.78 20.41 20.02
C ARG A 332 4.69 19.62 21.32
N GLU A 333 3.58 18.90 21.53
CA GLU A 333 3.43 17.97 22.65
C GLU A 333 4.52 16.90 22.61
N ALA A 334 4.77 16.30 21.44
CA ALA A 334 5.79 15.28 21.25
C ALA A 334 7.23 15.76 21.54
N VAL A 335 7.56 17.01 21.26
CA VAL A 335 8.88 17.58 21.59
C VAL A 335 9.09 17.66 23.11
N SER A 336 8.04 18.03 23.86
CA SER A 336 8.07 18.12 25.31
C SER A 336 8.10 16.76 26.01
N GLU A 337 7.77 15.67 25.31
CA GLU A 337 7.75 14.33 25.91
C GLU A 337 9.18 13.81 26.21
N PRO A 338 9.52 13.52 27.49
CA PRO A 338 10.89 13.17 27.89
C PRO A 338 11.48 11.94 27.19
N MET A 339 10.64 11.02 26.70
CA MET A 339 11.08 9.83 25.97
C MET A 339 11.53 10.16 24.55
N ASN A 340 10.94 11.19 23.93
CA ASN A 340 11.22 11.55 22.54
C ASN A 340 12.57 12.24 22.35
N LYS A 341 13.27 12.63 23.43
CA LYS A 341 14.66 13.11 23.32
C LYS A 341 15.59 12.10 22.68
N TRP A 342 15.30 10.80 22.79
CA TRP A 342 16.06 9.72 22.16
C TRP A 342 15.51 9.31 20.79
N ASP A 343 14.40 9.91 20.34
CA ASP A 343 13.78 9.64 19.06
C ASP A 343 14.41 10.49 17.95
N TYR A 344 15.57 10.04 17.46
CA TYR A 344 16.25 10.69 16.33
C TYR A 344 15.43 10.66 15.03
N ARG A 345 14.51 9.70 14.89
CA ARG A 345 13.64 9.63 13.71
C ARG A 345 12.62 10.75 13.73
N LEU A 346 12.10 11.13 14.91
CA LEU A 346 11.19 12.28 15.03
C LEU A 346 11.85 13.56 14.50
N ARG A 347 13.13 13.79 14.81
CA ARG A 347 13.89 14.96 14.36
C ARG A 347 14.00 15.09 12.84
N THR A 348 14.03 13.96 12.13
CA THR A 348 14.08 13.93 10.66
C THR A 348 12.68 14.01 10.05
N ALA A 349 11.73 13.22 10.56
CA ALA A 349 10.35 13.20 10.08
C ALA A 349 9.61 14.54 10.23
N VAL A 350 9.93 15.36 11.25
CA VAL A 350 9.37 16.72 11.36
C VAL A 350 9.72 17.59 10.15
N LEU A 351 10.92 17.42 9.56
CA LEU A 351 11.32 18.20 8.39
C LEU A 351 10.53 17.79 7.14
N ASP A 352 10.32 16.49 6.95
CA ASP A 352 9.52 15.95 5.83
C ASP A 352 8.06 16.41 5.90
N THR A 353 7.54 16.60 7.12
CA THR A 353 6.18 17.08 7.36
C THR A 353 5.94 18.46 6.73
N LEU A 354 6.98 19.31 6.66
CA LEU A 354 6.86 20.63 6.05
C LEU A 354 6.48 20.57 4.58
N VAL A 355 6.73 19.47 3.87
CA VAL A 355 6.31 19.32 2.46
C VAL A 355 4.78 19.29 2.35
N LEU A 356 4.10 18.74 3.35
CA LEU A 356 2.64 18.63 3.40
C LEU A 356 1.93 19.96 3.74
N VAL A 357 2.64 20.91 4.34
CA VAL A 357 2.04 22.13 4.87
C VAL A 357 1.78 23.14 3.72
N PRO A 358 0.52 23.59 3.51
CA PRO A 358 0.22 24.65 2.56
C PRO A 358 0.95 25.95 2.91
N HIS A 359 1.26 26.76 1.90
CA HIS A 359 2.01 28.01 2.09
C HIS A 359 1.35 28.96 3.11
N SER A 360 0.01 29.02 3.13
CA SER A 360 -0.77 29.84 4.08
C SER A 360 -0.61 29.41 5.54
N LEU A 361 -0.23 28.16 5.77
CA LEU A 361 -0.11 27.56 7.11
C LEU A 361 1.35 27.34 7.54
N LEU A 362 2.32 27.58 6.66
CA LEU A 362 3.76 27.55 6.99
C LEU A 362 4.16 28.42 8.20
N PRO A 363 3.51 29.58 8.48
CA PRO A 363 3.80 30.32 9.71
C PRO A 363 3.62 29.51 11.00
N LEU A 364 2.79 28.46 11.01
CA LEU A 364 2.65 27.55 12.17
C LEU A 364 3.95 26.82 12.51
N ALA A 365 4.80 26.55 11.52
CA ALA A 365 6.10 25.94 11.73
C ALA A 365 7.09 26.89 12.44
N LEU A 366 6.85 28.20 12.41
CA LEU A 366 7.79 29.20 12.94
C LEU A 366 7.52 29.59 14.40
N GLN A 367 6.39 29.16 14.98
CA GLN A 367 5.92 29.64 16.28
C GLN A 367 5.31 28.53 17.14
N GLY A 368 5.19 28.80 18.43
CA GLY A 368 4.48 27.92 19.39
C GLY A 368 5.27 26.67 19.80
N TRP A 369 6.57 26.62 19.55
CA TRP A 369 7.44 25.55 20.05
C TRP A 369 7.77 25.79 21.53
N PRO A 370 7.95 24.73 22.33
CA PRO A 370 8.19 24.85 23.76
C PRO A 370 9.66 25.23 24.05
N ASP A 371 10.09 26.43 23.64
CA ASP A 371 11.49 26.86 23.67
C ASP A 371 12.12 26.86 25.08
N ASP A 372 11.29 27.06 26.11
CA ASP A 372 11.70 27.02 27.53
C ASP A 372 11.76 25.61 28.12
N ASP A 373 11.32 24.59 27.39
CA ASP A 373 11.33 23.19 27.83
C ASP A 373 12.75 22.58 27.69
N PRO A 374 13.31 21.95 28.75
CA PRO A 374 14.60 21.27 28.67
C PRO A 374 14.71 20.22 27.54
N GLN A 375 13.61 19.60 27.13
CA GLN A 375 13.60 18.62 26.04
C GLN A 375 13.83 19.28 24.68
N SER A 376 13.43 20.54 24.49
CA SER A 376 13.57 21.27 23.23
C SER A 376 15.03 21.46 22.80
N ALA A 377 15.98 21.45 23.75
CA ALA A 377 17.40 21.51 23.45
C ALA A 377 17.85 20.36 22.52
N TYR A 378 17.22 19.19 22.59
CA TYR A 378 17.52 18.04 21.72
C TYR A 378 17.02 18.20 20.28
N PHE A 379 16.17 19.19 20.02
CA PHE A 379 15.55 19.47 18.71
C PHE A 379 16.08 20.77 18.08
N GLN A 380 17.08 21.43 18.66
CA GLN A 380 17.54 22.75 18.22
C GLN A 380 17.97 22.80 16.74
N ASP A 381 18.76 21.82 16.27
CA ASP A 381 19.15 21.73 14.84
C ASP A 381 17.93 21.51 13.93
N THR A 382 16.98 20.68 14.38
CA THR A 382 15.72 20.44 13.67
C THR A 382 14.93 21.74 13.54
N PHE A 383 14.83 22.55 14.59
CA PHE A 383 14.12 23.82 14.54
C PHE A 383 14.77 24.83 13.61
N ILE A 384 16.11 24.93 13.63
CA ILE A 384 16.85 25.79 12.72
C ILE A 384 16.56 25.40 11.26
N ARG A 385 16.66 24.11 10.92
CA ARG A 385 16.37 23.60 9.57
C ARG A 385 14.92 23.83 9.17
N MET A 386 13.98 23.56 10.06
CA MET A 386 12.56 23.75 9.84
C MET A 386 12.24 25.23 9.53
N GLN A 387 12.81 26.16 10.30
CA GLN A 387 12.66 27.59 10.06
C GLN A 387 13.26 28.02 8.70
N GLN A 388 14.43 27.49 8.34
CA GLN A 388 15.05 27.75 7.04
C GLN A 388 14.15 27.27 5.89
N ILE A 389 13.65 26.04 5.96
CA ILE A 389 12.76 25.46 4.93
C ILE A 389 11.47 26.28 4.82
N ALA A 390 10.81 26.60 5.94
CA ALA A 390 9.57 27.37 5.94
C ALA A 390 9.77 28.78 5.35
N ARG A 391 10.85 29.49 5.71
CA ARG A 391 11.18 30.81 5.16
C ARG A 391 11.49 30.75 3.67
N LEU A 392 12.27 29.77 3.22
CA LEU A 392 12.57 29.57 1.81
C LEU A 392 11.28 29.35 0.99
N ARG A 393 10.38 28.48 1.47
CA ARG A 393 9.09 28.23 0.79
C ARG A 393 8.18 29.46 0.76
N LEU A 394 8.12 30.24 1.85
CA LEU A 394 7.35 31.49 1.89
C LEU A 394 7.91 32.52 0.90
N ASN A 395 9.24 32.67 0.80
CA ASN A 395 9.87 33.59 -0.14
C ASN A 395 9.63 33.17 -1.59
N LEU A 396 9.75 31.87 -1.91
CA LEU A 396 9.49 31.37 -3.25
C LEU A 396 8.04 31.60 -3.70
N ALA A 397 7.08 31.48 -2.77
CA ALA A 397 5.67 31.74 -3.06
C ALA A 397 5.36 33.23 -3.31
N GLN A 398 6.23 34.16 -2.91
CA GLN A 398 6.10 35.59 -3.23
C GLN A 398 6.69 35.96 -4.60
N LEU A 399 7.52 35.08 -5.17
CA LEU A 399 8.18 35.27 -6.47
C LEU A 399 7.38 34.67 -7.65
N CYS A 400 6.39 33.83 -7.35
CA CYS A 400 5.46 33.21 -8.31
C CYS A 400 4.10 33.92 -8.20
#